data_AF-A0A2L2XA51-F1
#
_entry.id   AF-A0A2L2XA51-F1
#
_cell.length_a   1.000
_cell.length_b   1.000
_cell.length_c   1.000
_cell.angle_alpha   90.00
_cell.angle_beta   90.00
_cell.angle_gamma   90.00
#
_symmetry.space_group_name_H-M   'P 1'
#
loop_
_entity.id
_entity.type
_entity.pdbx_description
1 polymer ?
#
loop_
_entity_poly.entity_id
_entity_poly.type
_entity_poly.pdbx_seq_one_letter_code
_entity_poly.pdbx_strand_id
1 'polypeptide(L)'
;MVDCGPESREVAMALLGEDIPAIGPRLQNRVEAIQTVRRFMNTIERMVKGPGALPYRVLFVRQADGRYTLVIKGAVTSLKIDNMDELMIKRFQKSFKKRLFILTCFFEDNDKLECLALTEGLGAVLYSTK
;
A
#
# COMPACT_ATOMS: atom_id res chain seq x y z
N MET A 1 -5.78 -13.82 12.91
CA MET A 1 -4.67 -12.84 12.85
C MET A 1 -3.65 -13.40 11.88
N VAL A 2 -3.38 -12.73 10.76
CA VAL A 2 -2.24 -13.09 9.91
C VAL A 2 -1.15 -12.10 10.29
N ASP A 3 -0.26 -12.58 11.15
CA ASP A 3 0.96 -11.88 11.52
C ASP A 3 1.98 -12.21 10.41
N CYS A 4 2.19 -11.27 9.48
CA CYS A 4 3.27 -11.39 8.52
C CYS A 4 4.54 -10.89 9.23
N GLY A 5 5.34 -11.84 9.72
CA GLY A 5 6.53 -11.58 10.55
C GLY A 5 7.56 -10.61 9.94
N PRO A 6 8.47 -10.07 10.78
CA PRO A 6 9.33 -8.96 10.44
C PRO A 6 10.60 -9.46 9.77
N GLU A 7 10.55 -9.63 8.46
CA GLU A 7 11.74 -9.43 7.64
C GLU A 7 11.51 -8.19 6.79
N SER A 8 12.51 -7.33 6.76
CA SER A 8 12.50 -5.96 6.24
C SER A 8 12.01 -5.86 4.79
N ARG A 9 10.69 -5.93 4.58
CA ARG A 9 10.08 -5.57 3.31
C ARG A 9 10.11 -4.05 3.23
N GLU A 10 11.14 -3.54 2.57
CA GLU A 10 11.18 -2.14 2.17
C GLU A 10 9.93 -1.79 1.38
N VAL A 11 9.44 -0.57 1.55
CA VAL A 11 8.33 -0.05 0.77
C VAL A 11 8.92 0.66 -0.45
N ALA A 12 8.23 0.54 -1.58
CA ALA A 12 8.52 1.31 -2.79
C ALA A 12 7.33 2.18 -3.17
N MET A 13 7.63 3.23 -3.92
CA MET A 13 6.64 4.13 -4.49
C MET A 13 7.02 4.53 -5.91
N ALA A 14 6.04 4.50 -6.80
CA ALA A 14 6.11 5.06 -8.15
C ALA A 14 5.02 6.12 -8.33
N LEU A 15 5.20 7.03 -9.28
CA LEU A 15 4.17 7.97 -9.70
C LEU A 15 3.63 7.52 -11.06
N LEU A 16 2.32 7.29 -11.14
CA LEU A 16 1.64 6.81 -12.33
C LEU A 16 0.75 7.92 -12.93
N GLY A 17 0.75 8.03 -14.26
CA GLY A 17 -0.06 9.02 -14.97
C GLY A 17 0.20 10.45 -14.50
N GLU A 18 -0.86 11.18 -14.17
CA GLU A 18 -0.80 12.55 -13.62
C GLU A 18 -0.43 12.57 -12.11
N ASP A 19 0.75 12.03 -11.77
CA ASP A 19 1.34 11.99 -10.43
C ASP A 19 0.55 11.21 -9.37
N ILE A 20 -0.19 10.16 -9.76
CA ILE A 20 -0.90 9.30 -8.81
C ILE A 20 0.12 8.41 -8.10
N PRO A 21 0.27 8.50 -6.76
CA PRO A 21 1.22 7.65 -6.06
C PRO A 21 0.74 6.20 -6.02
N ALA A 22 1.56 5.29 -6.53
CA ALA A 22 1.43 3.85 -6.35
C ALA A 22 2.45 3.40 -5.31
N ILE A 23 1.97 2.81 -4.20
CA ILE A 23 2.79 2.48 -3.04
C ILE A 23 2.54 1.03 -2.60
N GLY A 24 3.59 0.36 -2.14
CA GLY A 24 3.51 -1.05 -1.79
C GLY A 24 4.82 -1.65 -1.30
N PRO A 25 4.79 -2.85 -0.71
CA PRO A 25 6.00 -3.57 -0.35
C PRO A 25 6.79 -3.98 -1.61
N ARG A 26 8.11 -3.97 -1.47
CA ARG A 26 9.06 -4.60 -2.39
C ARG A 26 9.18 -6.08 -2.03
N LEU A 27 9.05 -6.94 -3.04
CA LEU A 27 9.02 -8.39 -2.89
C LEU A 27 10.01 -9.02 -3.85
N GLN A 28 10.50 -10.21 -3.51
CA GLN A 28 11.61 -10.82 -4.24
C GLN A 28 11.20 -11.33 -5.63
N ASN A 29 9.93 -11.69 -5.80
CA ASN A 29 9.47 -12.29 -7.06
C ASN A 29 8.02 -11.94 -7.38
N ARG A 30 7.70 -12.05 -8.68
CA ARG A 30 6.38 -11.74 -9.25
C ARG A 30 5.24 -12.55 -8.60
N VAL A 31 5.47 -13.83 -8.31
CA VAL A 31 4.42 -14.72 -7.76
C VAL A 31 3.99 -14.24 -6.38
N GLU A 32 4.95 -13.95 -5.50
CA GLU A 32 4.69 -13.42 -4.17
C GLU A 32 4.00 -12.06 -4.23
N ALA A 33 4.44 -11.20 -5.16
CA ALA A 33 3.85 -9.88 -5.35
C ALA A 33 2.38 -9.98 -5.75
N ILE A 34 2.03 -10.83 -6.71
CA ILE A 34 0.65 -11.04 -7.15
C ILE A 34 -0.21 -11.58 -6.00
N GLN A 35 0.29 -12.59 -5.26
CA GLN A 35 -0.45 -13.14 -4.12
C GLN A 35 -0.68 -12.09 -3.03
N THR A 36 0.30 -11.24 -2.77
CA THR A 36 0.23 -10.18 -1.76
C THR A 36 -0.74 -9.07 -2.18
N VAL A 37 -0.68 -8.58 -3.43
CA VAL A 37 -1.66 -7.59 -3.93
C VAL A 37 -3.08 -8.15 -3.88
N ARG A 38 -3.29 -9.42 -4.27
CA ARG A 38 -4.61 -10.05 -4.17
C ARG A 38 -5.13 -10.10 -2.74
N ARG A 39 -4.27 -10.42 -1.76
CA ARG A 39 -4.63 -10.37 -0.33
C ARG A 39 -5.00 -8.96 0.12
N PHE A 40 -4.29 -7.94 -0.36
CA PHE A 40 -4.62 -6.54 -0.09
C PHE A 40 -5.99 -6.17 -0.66
N MET A 41 -6.23 -6.46 -1.95
CA MET A 41 -7.51 -6.19 -2.61
C MET A 41 -8.68 -6.88 -1.90
N ASN A 42 -8.55 -8.17 -1.56
CA ASN A 42 -9.59 -8.91 -0.83
C ASN A 42 -9.85 -8.33 0.58
N THR A 43 -8.81 -7.79 1.22
CA THR A 43 -8.94 -7.16 2.54
C THR A 43 -9.65 -5.82 2.44
N ILE A 44 -9.29 -5.00 1.45
CA ILE A 44 -9.94 -3.72 1.15
C ILE A 44 -11.39 -3.96 0.74
N GLU A 45 -11.67 -4.92 -0.13
CA GLU A 45 -13.03 -5.27 -0.55
C GLU A 45 -13.93 -5.59 0.64
N ARG A 46 -13.42 -6.38 1.60
CA ARG A 46 -14.15 -6.67 2.85
C ARG A 46 -14.34 -5.44 3.73
N MET A 47 -13.45 -4.44 3.67
CA MET A 47 -13.62 -3.18 4.40
C MET A 47 -14.75 -2.32 3.81
N VAL A 48 -14.86 -2.25 2.48
CA VAL A 48 -15.85 -1.37 1.81
C VAL A 48 -17.22 -2.02 1.58
N LYS A 49 -17.33 -3.35 1.46
CA LYS A 49 -18.62 -4.02 1.15
C LYS A 49 -19.45 -4.44 2.38
N GLY A 50 -19.04 -4.12 3.60
CA GLY A 50 -19.75 -4.52 4.83
C GLY A 50 -21.04 -3.72 5.08
N PRO A 51 -22.11 -4.32 5.67
CA PRO A 51 -23.29 -3.57 6.12
C PRO A 51 -22.87 -2.52 7.17
N GLY A 52 -23.22 -1.25 6.95
CA GLY A 52 -22.82 -0.14 7.83
C GLY A 52 -21.37 0.32 7.64
N ALA A 53 -20.77 0.10 6.47
CA ALA A 53 -19.41 0.50 6.14
C ALA A 53 -19.16 2.01 6.41
N LEU A 54 -18.50 2.28 7.53
CA LEU A 54 -17.88 3.57 7.80
C LEU A 54 -16.74 3.80 6.80
N PRO A 55 -16.46 5.06 6.39
CA PRO A 55 -15.34 5.35 5.51
C PRO A 55 -14.03 4.84 6.14
N TYR A 56 -13.21 4.14 5.35
CA TYR A 56 -11.89 3.74 5.80
C TYR A 56 -11.02 4.98 6.01
N ARG A 57 -10.09 4.88 6.96
CA ARG A 57 -9.12 5.95 7.26
C ARG A 57 -7.72 5.50 6.88
N VAL A 58 -6.97 6.41 6.27
CA VAL A 58 -5.55 6.21 5.97
C VAL A 58 -4.74 6.96 7.01
N LEU A 59 -3.84 6.26 7.71
CA LEU A 59 -3.04 6.80 8.80
C LEU A 59 -1.56 6.42 8.59
N PHE A 60 -0.66 7.30 9.01
CA PHE A 60 0.76 6.99 9.15
C PHE A 60 1.10 6.95 10.63
N VAL A 61 1.57 5.81 11.13
CA VAL A 61 1.90 5.61 12.54
C VAL A 61 3.41 5.43 12.68
N ARG A 62 4.07 6.26 13.48
CA ARG A 62 5.53 6.17 13.69
C ARG A 62 5.87 4.89 14.49
N GLN A 63 6.87 4.16 14.03
CA GLN A 63 7.46 2.97 14.64
C GLN A 63 8.57 3.36 15.63
N ALA A 64 8.97 2.43 16.50
CA ALA A 64 9.97 2.68 17.54
C ALA A 64 11.36 3.06 17.00
N ASP A 65 11.70 2.58 15.80
CA ASP A 65 12.96 2.86 15.10
C ASP A 65 12.92 4.15 14.26
N GLY A 66 11.81 4.90 14.31
CA GLY A 66 11.63 6.14 13.57
C GLY A 66 11.05 5.99 12.16
N ARG A 67 10.89 4.76 11.64
CA ARG A 67 10.12 4.49 10.41
C ARG A 67 8.62 4.61 10.68
N TYR A 68 7.79 4.37 9.68
CA TYR A 68 6.35 4.50 9.78
C TYR A 68 5.62 3.29 9.19
N THR A 69 4.44 3.02 9.73
CA THR A 69 3.47 2.07 9.21
C THR A 69 2.33 2.84 8.53
N LEU A 70 2.05 2.52 7.27
CA LEU A 70 0.80 2.89 6.61
C LEU A 70 -0.31 1.97 7.11
N VAL A 71 -1.34 2.54 7.71
CA VAL A 71 -2.51 1.82 8.21
C VAL A 71 -3.74 2.27 7.44
N ILE A 72 -4.39 1.33 6.75
CA ILE A 72 -5.73 1.49 6.21
C ILE A 72 -6.69 0.85 7.19
N LYS A 73 -7.42 1.68 7.94
CA LYS A 73 -8.31 1.25 9.02
C LYS A 73 -9.77 1.30 8.56
N GLY A 74 -10.40 0.14 8.44
CA GLY A 74 -11.85 0.00 8.35
C GLY A 74 -12.49 -0.16 9.72
N ALA A 75 -13.81 -0.41 9.75
CA ALA A 75 -14.56 -0.59 10.99
C ALA A 75 -14.16 -1.87 11.75
N VAL A 76 -13.98 -2.98 11.04
CA VAL A 76 -13.73 -4.31 11.62
C VAL A 76 -12.29 -4.79 11.38
N THR A 77 -11.68 -4.38 10.27
CA THR A 77 -10.36 -4.85 9.86
C THR A 77 -9.43 -3.67 9.55
N SER A 78 -8.13 -3.92 9.65
CA SER A 78 -7.09 -2.99 9.23
C SER A 78 -6.06 -3.68 8.35
N LEU A 79 -5.54 -2.99 7.35
CA LEU A 79 -4.38 -3.39 6.57
C LEU A 79 -3.20 -2.51 6.99
N LYS A 80 -2.03 -3.13 7.15
CA LYS A 80 -0.80 -2.45 7.56
C LYS A 80 0.33 -2.73 6.56
N ILE A 81 1.12 -1.71 6.28
CA ILE A 81 2.39 -1.81 5.54
C ILE A 81 3.44 -1.09 6.37
N ASP A 82 4.41 -1.86 6.87
CA ASP A 82 5.46 -1.39 7.75
C ASP A 82 6.67 -0.86 6.98
N ASN A 83 7.62 -0.25 7.70
CA ASN A 83 8.94 0.13 7.21
C ASN A 83 8.94 1.22 6.12
N MET A 84 7.97 2.15 6.16
CA MET A 84 8.05 3.37 5.37
C MET A 84 9.04 4.36 5.98
N ASP A 85 9.98 4.86 5.17
CA ASP A 85 10.87 5.93 5.60
C ASP A 85 10.17 7.31 5.55
N GLU A 86 10.73 8.28 6.29
CA GLU A 86 10.16 9.63 6.40
C GLU A 86 10.15 10.38 5.06
N LEU A 87 11.16 10.15 4.20
CA LEU A 87 11.25 10.81 2.89
C LEU A 87 10.14 10.30 1.96
N MET A 88 9.83 9.00 2.01
CA MET A 88 8.72 8.40 1.29
C MET A 88 7.38 8.98 1.71
N ILE A 89 7.16 9.20 3.01
CA ILE A 89 5.93 9.85 3.49
C ILE A 89 5.83 11.27 2.95
N LYS A 90 6.90 12.06 3.01
CA LYS A 90 6.92 13.42 2.47
C LYS A 90 6.61 13.42 0.96
N ARG A 91 7.18 12.48 0.21
CA ARG A 91 6.91 12.32 -1.22
C ARG A 91 5.45 11.91 -1.46
N PHE A 92 4.94 10.94 -0.72
CA PHE A 92 3.55 10.50 -0.79
C PHE A 92 2.60 11.68 -0.53
N GLN A 93 2.79 12.42 0.57
CA GLN A 93 1.96 13.57 0.92
C GLN A 93 2.01 14.67 -0.17
N LYS A 94 3.17 14.90 -0.77
CA LYS A 94 3.32 15.86 -1.88
C LYS A 94 2.55 15.43 -3.12
N SER A 95 2.47 14.13 -3.41
CA SER A 95 1.75 13.57 -4.57
C SER A 95 0.27 13.29 -4.30
N PHE A 96 -0.14 13.16 -3.03
CA PHE A 96 -1.51 12.86 -2.60
C PHE A 96 -2.50 14.05 -2.74
N LYS A 97 -2.23 15.00 -3.65
CA LYS A 97 -3.05 16.21 -3.85
C LYS A 97 -4.46 15.91 -4.33
N LYS A 98 -4.62 14.86 -5.15
CA LYS A 98 -5.90 14.38 -5.65
C LYS A 98 -6.65 13.49 -4.65
N ARG A 99 -6.07 13.30 -3.45
CA ARG A 99 -6.58 12.42 -2.40
C ARG A 99 -6.80 11.00 -2.90
N LEU A 100 -6.00 10.59 -3.89
CA LEU A 100 -6.07 9.32 -4.59
C LEU A 100 -4.68 8.69 -4.55
N PHE A 101 -4.62 7.38 -4.32
CA PHE A 101 -3.40 6.60 -4.44
C PHE A 101 -3.73 5.15 -4.79
N ILE A 102 -2.72 4.41 -5.23
CA ILE A 102 -2.84 3.00 -5.58
C ILE A 102 -2.03 2.20 -4.56
N LEU A 103 -2.69 1.26 -3.90
CA LEU A 103 -2.02 0.24 -3.10
C LEU A 103 -1.68 -0.95 -4.00
N THR A 104 -0.40 -1.25 -4.18
CA THR A 104 0.08 -2.34 -5.04
C THR A 104 1.26 -3.06 -4.36
N CYS A 105 2.03 -3.84 -5.11
CA CYS A 105 3.32 -4.37 -4.69
C CYS A 105 4.32 -4.18 -5.83
N PHE A 106 5.60 -4.22 -5.46
CA PHE A 106 6.72 -4.17 -6.38
C PHE A 106 7.49 -5.49 -6.33
N PHE A 107 8.09 -5.89 -7.44
CA PHE A 107 8.97 -7.06 -7.48
C PHE A 107 10.22 -6.80 -8.28
N GLU A 108 11.30 -7.51 -7.96
CA GLU A 108 12.53 -7.46 -8.73
C GLU A 108 12.46 -8.43 -9.91
N ASP A 109 12.79 -7.94 -11.09
CA ASP A 109 12.92 -8.71 -12.33
C ASP A 109 14.09 -8.17 -13.16
N ASN A 110 15.08 -9.01 -13.45
CA ASN A 110 16.29 -8.63 -14.20
C ASN A 110 16.94 -7.33 -13.70
N ASP A 111 17.19 -7.24 -12.39
CA ASP A 111 17.75 -6.07 -11.69
C ASP A 111 16.90 -4.77 -11.78
N LYS A 112 15.65 -4.87 -12.23
CA LYS A 112 14.69 -3.77 -12.26
C LYS A 112 13.58 -3.99 -11.24
N LEU A 113 13.16 -2.90 -10.60
CA LEU A 113 12.02 -2.91 -9.71
C LEU A 113 10.75 -2.63 -10.51
N GLU A 114 9.93 -3.65 -10.71
CA GLU A 114 8.67 -3.60 -11.44
C GLU A 114 7.49 -3.28 -10.53
N CYS A 115 6.55 -2.48 -11.03
CA CYS A 115 5.33 -2.09 -10.31
C CYS A 115 4.14 -2.88 -10.85
N LEU A 116 3.47 -3.69 -10.02
CA LEU A 116 2.35 -4.51 -10.48
C LEU A 116 1.16 -3.71 -10.99
N ALA A 117 0.95 -2.50 -10.48
CA ALA A 117 -0.09 -1.62 -11.00
C ALA A 117 0.20 -1.17 -12.44
N LEU A 118 1.49 -1.08 -12.82
CA LEU A 118 1.92 -0.69 -14.17
C LEU A 118 1.99 -1.88 -15.13
N THR A 119 2.56 -3.00 -14.69
CA THR A 119 2.82 -4.16 -15.56
C THR A 119 1.63 -5.09 -15.72
N GLU A 120 0.85 -5.28 -14.65
CA GLU A 120 -0.24 -6.26 -14.60
C GLU A 120 -1.62 -5.63 -14.37
N GLY A 121 -1.67 -4.30 -14.19
CA GLY A 121 -2.89 -3.59 -13.80
C GLY A 121 -3.40 -4.00 -12.40
N LEU A 122 -2.54 -4.54 -11.54
CA LEU A 122 -2.92 -5.05 -10.23
C LEU A 122 -2.64 -4.03 -9.12
N GLY A 123 -3.72 -3.54 -8.50
CA GLY A 123 -3.66 -2.66 -7.34
C GLY A 123 -5.06 -2.25 -6.88
N ALA A 124 -5.18 -1.80 -5.63
CA ALA A 124 -6.39 -1.21 -5.11
C ALA A 124 -6.31 0.33 -5.21
N VAL A 125 -7.27 0.92 -5.90
CA VAL A 125 -7.41 2.39 -5.97
C VAL A 125 -8.12 2.89 -4.72
N LEU A 126 -7.47 3.77 -3.97
CA LEU A 126 -7.95 4.28 -2.69
C LEU A 126 -8.06 5.80 -2.73
N TYR A 127 -9.16 6.31 -2.19
CA TYR A 127 -9.45 7.73 -2.06
C TYR A 127 -9.66 8.12 -0.59
N SER A 128 -9.16 9.28 -0.18
CA SER A 128 -9.48 9.83 1.14
C SER A 128 -10.56 10.90 1.00
N THR A 129 -11.68 10.72 1.68
CA THR A 129 -12.66 11.80 1.88
C THR A 129 -12.15 12.80 2.91
N LYS A 130 -12.76 13.99 2.91
CA LYS A 130 -12.39 15.14 3.74
C LYS A 130 -12.69 14.89 5.21
#